data_AF-A0A2N1RET4-F1
#
_entry.id   AF-A0A2N1RET4-F1
#
_cell.length_a   1.000
_cell.length_b   1.000
_cell.length_c   1.000
_cell.angle_alpha   90.00
_cell.angle_beta   90.00
_cell.angle_gamma   90.00
#
_symmetry.space_group_name_H-M   'P 1'
#
loop_
_entity.id
_entity.type
_entity.pdbx_description
1 polymer ?
#
loop_
_entity_poly.entity_id
_entity_poly.type
_entity_poly.pdbx_seq_one_letter_code
_entity_poly.pdbx_strand_id
1 'polypeptide(L)'
;MILLVIIYVLLIRHKGMEGVIYGIIAGMFVLLLAAFSYRWSMALSGMVDSEQINTSMTTVIFFTLTPWSLGWTFGLVVILNIRTQQTLWDTARRDPLTGLYNRLWMMETFSTRLGGNQNGTKRSFCVAIIDINGFKLINDTRGHIFGDEVLKKAADILNNHLGPTDSAIRYGGDEFILLIDCAGNRECRETLRERLVHVLETPTTIGEFDLHFSVSIGNAMFPEDGETVDELLKVADDRMYMHKRIKCRNTEISNKEALHG
;
A
#
# COMPACT_ATOMS: atom_id res chain seq x y z
N MET A 1 41.20 -4.59 0.67
CA MET A 1 40.52 -5.78 0.10
C MET A 1 39.04 -5.86 0.50
N ILE A 2 38.69 -5.84 1.79
CA ILE A 2 37.29 -5.88 2.29
C ILE A 2 36.41 -4.79 1.67
N LEU A 3 36.93 -3.57 1.54
CA LEU A 3 36.19 -2.42 1.02
C LEU A 3 35.83 -2.57 -0.47
N LEU A 4 36.69 -3.22 -1.27
CA LEU A 4 36.44 -3.50 -2.68
C LEU A 4 35.37 -4.58 -2.85
N VAL A 5 35.31 -5.56 -1.95
CA VAL A 5 34.27 -6.59 -1.91
C VAL A 5 32.92 -5.98 -1.56
N ILE A 6 32.87 -5.05 -0.60
CA ILE A 6 31.64 -4.33 -0.23
C ILE A 6 31.12 -3.49 -1.41
N ILE A 7 32.00 -2.76 -2.09
CA ILE A 7 31.64 -1.97 -3.28
C ILE A 7 31.10 -2.86 -4.40
N TYR A 8 31.78 -3.99 -4.65
CA TYR A 8 31.36 -4.96 -5.67
C TYR A 8 29.98 -5.57 -5.38
N VAL A 9 29.71 -5.94 -4.12
CA VAL A 9 28.42 -6.49 -3.69
C VAL A 9 27.30 -5.46 -3.80
N LEU A 10 27.55 -4.19 -3.44
CA LEU A 10 26.56 -3.11 -3.54
C LEU A 10 26.15 -2.81 -4.98
N LEU A 11 27.11 -2.86 -5.93
CA LEU A 11 26.86 -2.58 -7.35
C LEU A 11 26.05 -3.68 -8.06
N ILE A 12 26.19 -4.94 -7.64
CA ILE A 12 25.51 -6.07 -8.31
C ILE A 12 24.08 -6.26 -7.79
N ARG A 13 23.80 -5.88 -6.55
CA ARG A 13 22.54 -6.21 -5.88
C ARG A 13 21.39 -5.23 -6.17
N HIS A 14 21.68 -4.01 -6.65
CA HIS A 14 20.67 -2.98 -6.89
C HIS A 14 20.63 -2.58 -8.38
N LYS A 15 19.49 -2.83 -9.05
CA LYS A 15 19.23 -2.35 -10.42
C LYS A 15 18.41 -1.05 -10.38
N GLY A 16 18.73 -0.08 -11.24
CA GLY A 16 18.02 1.21 -11.35
C GLY A 16 18.79 2.41 -10.75
N MET A 17 18.09 3.50 -10.44
CA MET A 17 18.69 4.74 -9.89
C MET A 17 19.46 4.51 -8.57
N GLU A 18 19.01 3.56 -7.74
CA GLU A 18 19.67 3.24 -6.48
C GLU A 18 21.10 2.71 -6.71
N GLY A 19 21.30 1.85 -7.71
CA GLY A 19 22.63 1.34 -8.07
C GLY A 19 23.58 2.46 -8.52
N VAL A 20 23.05 3.47 -9.22
CA VAL A 20 23.84 4.66 -9.62
C VAL A 20 24.28 5.46 -8.39
N ILE A 21 23.37 5.67 -7.42
CA ILE A 21 23.69 6.41 -6.19
C ILE A 21 24.73 5.64 -5.36
N TYR A 22 24.56 4.33 -5.18
CA TYR A 22 25.55 3.50 -4.49
C TYR A 22 26.91 3.49 -5.22
N GLY A 23 26.92 3.53 -6.54
CA GLY A 23 28.14 3.65 -7.35
C GLY A 23 28.88 4.98 -7.14
N ILE A 24 28.15 6.10 -7.07
CA ILE A 24 28.74 7.42 -6.79
C ILE A 24 29.35 7.44 -5.38
N ILE A 25 28.63 6.93 -4.37
CA ILE A 25 29.12 6.84 -3.00
C ILE A 25 30.41 6.00 -2.93
N ALA A 26 30.41 4.82 -3.57
CA ALA A 26 31.58 3.95 -3.63
C ALA A 26 32.78 4.64 -4.29
N GLY A 27 32.57 5.33 -5.41
CA GLY A 27 33.63 6.08 -6.10
C GLY A 27 34.24 7.17 -5.23
N MET A 28 33.42 7.93 -4.50
CA MET A 28 33.91 8.95 -3.55
C MET A 28 34.76 8.34 -2.43
N PHE A 29 34.34 7.21 -1.84
CA PHE A 29 35.12 6.53 -0.81
C PHE A 29 36.47 6.03 -1.32
N VAL A 30 36.54 5.52 -2.56
CA VAL A 30 37.80 5.09 -3.18
C VAL A 30 38.75 6.27 -3.38
N LEU A 31 38.24 7.41 -3.86
CA LEU A 31 39.03 8.63 -4.04
C LEU A 31 39.58 9.17 -2.71
N LEU A 32 38.77 9.16 -1.66
CA LEU A 32 39.21 9.56 -0.31
C LEU A 32 40.30 8.64 0.23
N LEU A 33 40.14 7.32 0.08
CA LEU A 33 41.15 6.35 0.51
C LEU A 33 42.46 6.49 -0.26
N ALA A 34 42.40 6.75 -1.57
CA ALA A 34 43.58 7.01 -2.39
C ALA A 34 44.31 8.28 -1.95
N ALA A 35 43.58 9.38 -1.71
CA ALA A 35 44.14 10.63 -1.21
C ALA A 35 44.76 10.49 0.18
N PHE A 36 44.09 9.75 1.08
CA PHE A 36 44.60 9.44 2.42
C PHE A 36 45.88 8.59 2.34
N SER A 37 45.90 7.56 1.50
CA SER A 37 47.05 6.67 1.31
C SER A 37 48.25 7.43 0.75
N TYR A 38 48.03 8.32 -0.22
CA TYR A 38 49.07 9.19 -0.79
C TYR A 38 49.67 10.11 0.29
N ARG A 39 48.83 10.77 1.09
CA ARG A 39 49.29 11.61 2.20
C ARG A 39 50.08 10.84 3.25
N TRP A 40 49.60 9.66 3.65
CA TRP A 40 50.27 8.83 4.64
C TRP A 40 51.63 8.33 4.13
N SER A 41 51.72 8.00 2.84
CA SER A 41 52.98 7.63 2.17
C SER A 41 54.01 8.77 2.20
N MET A 42 53.59 10.00 1.88
CA MET A 42 54.48 11.17 1.97
C MET A 42 54.91 11.48 3.41
N ALA A 43 54.02 11.28 4.39
CA ALA A 43 54.37 11.46 5.80
C ALA A 43 55.40 10.42 6.28
N LEU A 44 55.27 9.16 5.85
CA LEU A 44 56.19 8.07 6.20
C LEU A 44 57.54 8.16 5.49
N SER A 45 57.59 8.65 4.26
CA SER A 45 58.84 8.74 3.49
C SER A 45 59.79 9.82 3.99
N GLY A 46 59.34 10.69 4.92
CA GLY A 46 60.15 11.78 5.47
C GLY A 46 60.55 12.85 4.44
N MET A 47 60.04 12.76 3.20
CA MET A 47 60.26 13.69 2.09
C MET A 47 59.39 14.94 2.27
N VAL A 48 59.65 15.70 3.33
CA VAL A 48 59.00 16.98 3.60
C VAL A 48 60.07 18.05 3.61
N ASP A 49 60.53 18.44 2.42
CA ASP A 49 61.48 19.54 2.25
C ASP A 49 60.82 20.86 2.67
N SER A 50 61.43 21.59 3.60
CA SER A 50 60.90 22.79 4.25
C SER A 50 60.61 23.98 3.32
N GLU A 51 61.07 23.92 2.07
CA GLU A 51 61.05 25.06 1.13
C GLU A 51 60.02 24.91 0.00
N GLN A 52 59.46 23.71 -0.21
CA GLN A 52 58.57 23.43 -1.34
C GLN A 52 57.09 23.29 -0.98
N ILE A 53 56.76 23.51 0.29
CA ILE A 53 55.45 23.14 0.78
C ILE A 53 54.46 24.29 0.68
N ASN A 54 53.71 24.31 -0.42
CA ASN A 54 52.37 24.89 -0.45
C ASN A 54 51.39 24.02 0.39
N THR A 55 51.84 23.50 1.54
CA THR A 55 51.11 22.55 2.43
C THR A 55 49.85 23.15 2.96
N SER A 56 49.83 24.47 3.15
CA SER A 56 48.68 25.17 3.72
C SER A 56 47.46 24.95 2.84
N MET A 57 47.57 25.22 1.53
CA MET A 57 46.45 25.05 0.60
C MET A 57 46.02 23.60 0.44
N THR A 58 46.94 22.66 0.21
CA THR A 58 46.58 21.24 0.03
C THR A 58 45.99 20.63 1.31
N THR A 59 46.42 21.10 2.50
CA THR A 59 45.92 20.64 3.81
C THR A 59 44.57 21.23 4.16
N VAL A 60 44.37 22.52 3.87
CA VAL A 60 43.05 23.15 3.97
C VAL A 60 42.06 22.45 3.04
N ILE A 61 42.42 22.19 1.78
CA ILE A 61 41.57 21.46 0.83
C ILE A 61 41.22 20.06 1.34
N PHE A 62 42.20 19.32 1.87
CA PHE A 62 41.95 17.98 2.41
C PHE A 62 40.99 18.00 3.60
N PHE A 63 41.22 18.88 4.59
CA PHE A 63 40.37 18.96 5.78
C PHE A 63 39.01 19.61 5.53
N THR A 64 38.83 20.32 4.42
CA THR A 64 37.52 20.88 4.02
C THR A 64 36.71 19.91 3.17
N LEU A 65 37.35 19.23 2.20
CA LEU A 65 36.66 18.28 1.31
C LEU A 65 36.29 16.97 2.01
N THR A 66 37.07 16.52 3.00
CA THR A 66 36.80 15.25 3.68
C THR A 66 35.49 15.29 4.49
N PRO A 67 35.23 16.29 5.35
CA PRO A 67 33.94 16.43 6.03
C PRO A 67 32.78 16.67 5.06
N TRP A 68 33.01 17.41 3.97
CA TRP A 68 32.00 17.61 2.92
C TRP A 68 31.59 16.27 2.30
N SER A 69 32.55 15.43 1.91
CA SER A 69 32.26 14.12 1.33
C SER A 69 31.51 13.20 2.31
N LEU A 70 31.83 13.25 3.61
CA LEU A 70 31.10 12.53 4.67
C LEU A 70 29.66 13.05 4.83
N GLY A 71 29.47 14.37 4.81
CA GLY A 71 28.15 14.99 4.91
C GLY A 71 27.24 14.62 3.73
N TRP A 72 27.77 14.67 2.50
CA TRP A 72 27.01 14.32 1.30
C TRP A 72 26.68 12.83 1.23
N THR A 73 27.64 11.94 1.58
CA THR A 73 27.38 10.49 1.64
C THR A 73 26.36 10.14 2.71
N PHE A 74 26.43 10.76 3.90
CA PHE A 74 25.43 10.58 4.95
C PHE A 74 24.04 11.06 4.49
N GLY A 75 23.94 12.24 3.88
CA GLY A 75 22.67 12.75 3.35
C GLY A 75 22.05 11.86 2.28
N LEU A 76 22.86 11.32 1.36
CA LEU A 76 22.39 10.39 0.32
C LEU A 76 21.91 9.05 0.92
N VAL A 77 22.60 8.54 1.95
CA VAL A 77 22.15 7.32 2.64
C VAL A 77 20.84 7.56 3.40
N VAL A 78 20.70 8.70 4.07
CA VAL A 78 19.46 9.06 4.79
C VAL A 78 18.28 9.17 3.81
N ILE A 79 18.44 9.86 2.67
CA ILE A 79 17.34 10.00 1.72
C ILE A 79 16.96 8.68 1.06
N LEU A 80 17.93 7.81 0.78
CA LEU A 80 17.68 6.45 0.31
C LEU A 80 16.91 5.65 1.35
N ASN A 81 17.35 5.68 2.61
CA ASN A 81 16.67 4.97 3.70
C ASN A 81 15.22 5.44 3.84
N ILE A 82 14.97 6.75 3.83
CA ILE A 82 13.61 7.32 3.88
C ILE A 82 12.77 6.82 2.71
N ARG A 83 13.30 6.76 1.48
CA ARG A 83 12.58 6.23 0.31
C ARG A 83 12.30 4.72 0.40
N THR A 84 13.28 3.94 0.85
CA THR A 84 13.10 2.50 1.07
C THR A 84 12.05 2.27 2.16
N GLN A 85 12.06 3.06 3.22
CA GLN A 85 11.00 3.03 4.22
C GLN A 85 9.66 3.37 3.57
N GLN A 86 9.53 4.48 2.85
CA GLN A 86 8.26 4.86 2.20
C GLN A 86 7.70 3.77 1.28
N THR A 87 8.53 3.14 0.45
CA THR A 87 8.10 2.03 -0.41
C THR A 87 7.68 0.79 0.40
N LEU A 88 8.35 0.49 1.52
CA LEU A 88 7.91 -0.53 2.46
C LEU A 88 6.54 -0.17 3.08
N TRP A 89 6.33 1.10 3.47
CA TRP A 89 5.06 1.59 3.99
C TRP A 89 3.92 1.49 2.96
N ASP A 90 4.18 1.88 1.71
CA ASP A 90 3.18 1.84 0.64
C ASP A 90 2.82 0.40 0.24
N THR A 91 3.80 -0.51 0.25
CA THR A 91 3.55 -1.95 0.05
C THR A 91 2.81 -2.55 1.24
N ALA A 92 3.16 -2.14 2.47
CA ALA A 92 2.51 -2.59 3.69
C ALA A 92 1.07 -2.09 3.84
N ARG A 93 0.62 -1.16 2.99
CA ARG A 93 -0.76 -0.62 2.96
C ARG A 93 -1.66 -1.28 1.92
N ARG A 94 -1.11 -2.16 1.09
CA ARG A 94 -1.88 -2.89 0.06
C ARG A 94 -1.97 -4.37 0.37
N ASP A 95 -3.06 -4.98 -0.07
CA ASP A 95 -3.22 -6.42 -0.07
C ASP A 95 -2.45 -7.03 -1.26
N PRO A 96 -1.53 -7.98 -1.05
CA PRO A 96 -0.67 -8.49 -2.12
C PRO A 96 -1.43 -9.33 -3.16
N LEU A 97 -2.61 -9.86 -2.82
CA LEU A 97 -3.40 -10.66 -3.75
C LEU A 97 -4.22 -9.79 -4.69
N THR A 98 -4.91 -8.79 -4.14
CA THR A 98 -5.91 -7.98 -4.87
C THR A 98 -5.40 -6.61 -5.28
N GLY A 99 -4.28 -6.13 -4.71
CA GLY A 99 -3.76 -4.78 -4.94
C GLY A 99 -4.57 -3.64 -4.28
N LEU A 100 -5.71 -3.96 -3.67
CA LEU A 100 -6.53 -3.04 -2.89
C LEU A 100 -5.80 -2.56 -1.65
N TYR A 101 -6.32 -1.52 -0.99
CA TYR A 101 -5.83 -1.16 0.33
C TYR A 101 -6.11 -2.28 1.32
N ASN A 102 -5.34 -2.35 2.39
CA ASN A 102 -5.56 -3.32 3.46
C ASN A 102 -6.12 -2.66 4.72
N ARG A 103 -6.38 -3.50 5.73
CA ARG A 103 -6.90 -3.05 7.03
C ARG A 103 -6.04 -1.97 7.70
N LEU A 104 -4.72 -2.01 7.56
CA LEU A 104 -3.83 -1.00 8.15
C LEU A 104 -4.09 0.38 7.56
N TRP A 105 -4.13 0.47 6.23
CA TRP A 105 -4.42 1.72 5.54
C TRP A 105 -5.78 2.32 5.92
N MET A 106 -6.79 1.46 6.09
CA MET A 106 -8.11 1.89 6.53
C MET A 106 -8.05 2.58 7.90
N MET A 107 -7.45 1.95 8.91
CA MET A 107 -7.39 2.51 10.26
C MET A 107 -6.68 3.88 10.30
N GLU A 108 -5.59 4.02 9.55
CA GLU A 108 -4.86 5.28 9.40
C GLU A 108 -5.70 6.36 8.70
N THR A 109 -6.43 5.98 7.65
CA THR A 109 -7.26 6.92 6.89
C THR A 109 -8.47 7.38 7.69
N PHE A 110 -9.13 6.47 8.42
CA PHE A 110 -10.27 6.81 9.28
C PHE A 110 -9.88 7.73 10.42
N SER A 111 -8.78 7.44 11.12
CA SER A 111 -8.29 8.32 12.20
C SER A 111 -8.00 9.74 11.67
N THR A 112 -7.45 9.85 10.47
CA THR A 112 -7.23 11.14 9.79
C THR A 112 -8.54 11.84 9.42
N ARG A 113 -9.51 11.13 8.82
CA ARG A 113 -10.82 11.71 8.43
C ARG A 113 -11.66 12.15 9.63
N LEU A 114 -11.67 11.36 10.70
CA LEU A 114 -12.36 11.71 11.94
C LEU A 114 -11.70 12.89 12.66
N GLY A 115 -10.36 12.95 12.69
CA GLY A 115 -9.62 14.07 13.26
C GLY A 115 -9.84 15.38 12.50
N GLY A 116 -9.89 15.34 11.16
CA GLY A 116 -10.15 16.52 10.32
C GLY A 116 -11.55 17.10 10.49
N ASN A 117 -12.56 16.26 10.77
CA ASN A 117 -13.94 16.69 10.99
C ASN A 117 -14.16 17.49 12.29
N GLN A 118 -13.21 17.46 13.24
CA GLN A 118 -13.25 18.30 14.46
C GLN A 118 -12.98 19.79 14.16
N ASN A 119 -12.31 20.10 13.04
CA ASN A 119 -11.90 21.47 12.67
C ASN A 119 -12.93 22.20 11.80
N GLY A 120 -14.20 21.78 11.79
CA GLY A 120 -15.32 22.54 11.21
C GLY A 120 -15.65 22.23 9.75
N THR A 121 -14.88 21.40 9.04
CA THR A 121 -15.24 20.90 7.70
C THR A 121 -15.92 19.54 7.84
N LYS A 122 -17.20 19.48 8.25
CA LYS A 122 -17.93 18.20 8.39
C LYS A 122 -18.11 17.54 7.02
N ARG A 123 -17.21 16.65 6.64
CA ARG A 123 -17.39 15.77 5.47
C ARG A 123 -18.08 14.50 5.91
N SER A 124 -19.25 14.25 5.33
CA SER A 124 -19.95 12.98 5.45
C SER A 124 -19.31 11.95 4.55
N PHE A 125 -19.23 10.71 5.01
CA PHE A 125 -18.73 9.61 4.21
C PHE A 125 -19.52 8.34 4.53
N CYS A 126 -19.54 7.42 3.59
CA CYS A 126 -20.17 6.12 3.73
C CYS A 126 -19.09 5.04 3.88
N VAL A 127 -19.36 4.09 4.77
CA VAL A 127 -18.61 2.86 4.92
C VAL A 127 -19.52 1.73 4.46
N ALA A 128 -19.09 0.92 3.50
CA ALA A 128 -19.83 -0.26 3.08
C ALA A 128 -18.99 -1.52 3.29
N ILE A 129 -19.55 -2.53 3.97
CA ILE A 129 -18.95 -3.86 4.12
C ILE A 129 -19.60 -4.78 3.10
N ILE A 130 -18.79 -5.56 2.41
CA ILE A 130 -19.15 -6.48 1.34
C ILE A 130 -18.56 -7.85 1.68
N ASP A 131 -19.38 -8.89 1.61
CA ASP A 131 -19.00 -10.30 1.79
C ASP A 131 -19.42 -11.10 0.55
N ILE A 132 -18.53 -11.95 0.03
CA ILE A 132 -18.84 -12.84 -1.08
C ILE A 132 -19.58 -14.07 -0.54
N ASN A 133 -20.85 -14.20 -0.90
CA ASN A 133 -21.69 -15.29 -0.44
C ASN A 133 -21.16 -16.64 -0.99
N GLY A 134 -20.95 -17.59 -0.09
CA GLY A 134 -20.55 -18.95 -0.46
C GLY A 134 -19.07 -19.07 -0.89
N PHE A 135 -18.22 -18.09 -0.59
CA PHE A 135 -16.80 -18.14 -0.98
C PHE A 135 -16.08 -19.41 -0.50
N LYS A 136 -16.38 -19.88 0.72
CA LYS A 136 -15.86 -21.16 1.22
C LYS A 136 -16.23 -22.33 0.31
N LEU A 137 -17.49 -22.40 -0.15
CA LEU A 137 -17.94 -23.45 -1.07
C LEU A 137 -17.20 -23.37 -2.42
N ILE A 138 -16.92 -22.16 -2.91
CA ILE A 138 -16.10 -21.96 -4.13
C ILE A 138 -14.70 -22.54 -3.93
N ASN A 139 -14.05 -22.24 -2.81
CA ASN A 139 -12.74 -22.80 -2.46
C ASN A 139 -12.77 -24.32 -2.34
N ASP A 140 -13.77 -24.87 -1.66
CA ASP A 140 -13.89 -26.31 -1.42
C ASP A 140 -14.18 -27.06 -2.74
N THR A 141 -14.89 -26.44 -3.68
CA THR A 141 -15.29 -27.06 -4.96
C THR A 141 -14.24 -26.90 -6.06
N ARG A 142 -13.59 -25.74 -6.16
CA ARG A 142 -12.68 -25.38 -7.27
C ARG A 142 -11.24 -25.13 -6.84
N GLY A 143 -10.95 -25.26 -5.54
CA GLY A 143 -9.64 -25.02 -4.96
C GLY A 143 -9.34 -23.54 -4.69
N HIS A 144 -8.38 -23.31 -3.80
CA HIS A 144 -7.99 -21.97 -3.36
C HIS A 144 -7.47 -21.08 -4.50
N ILE A 145 -6.80 -21.65 -5.51
CA ILE A 145 -6.32 -20.87 -6.66
C ILE A 145 -7.49 -20.22 -7.40
N PHE A 146 -8.61 -20.94 -7.57
CA PHE A 146 -9.80 -20.38 -8.21
C PHE A 146 -10.44 -19.31 -7.32
N GLY A 147 -10.50 -19.53 -6.00
CA GLY A 147 -10.98 -18.51 -5.06
C GLY A 147 -10.14 -17.23 -5.08
N ASP A 148 -8.82 -17.35 -5.19
CA ASP A 148 -7.91 -16.22 -5.33
C ASP A 148 -8.21 -15.40 -6.59
N GLU A 149 -8.52 -16.06 -7.72
CA GLU A 149 -8.94 -15.38 -8.94
C GLU A 149 -10.32 -14.72 -8.79
N VAL A 150 -11.25 -15.32 -8.04
CA VAL A 150 -12.54 -14.68 -7.70
C VAL A 150 -12.33 -13.41 -6.89
N LEU A 151 -11.41 -13.43 -5.92
CA LEU A 151 -11.09 -12.25 -5.11
C LEU A 151 -10.45 -11.13 -5.94
N LYS A 152 -9.51 -11.47 -6.83
CA LYS A 152 -8.92 -10.51 -7.77
C LYS A 152 -9.98 -9.91 -8.67
N LYS A 153 -10.88 -10.74 -9.20
CA LYS A 153 -11.96 -10.27 -10.08
C LYS A 153 -12.93 -9.33 -9.36
N ALA A 154 -13.33 -9.69 -8.13
CA ALA A 154 -14.16 -8.82 -7.30
C ALA A 154 -13.46 -7.48 -7.01
N ALA A 155 -12.17 -7.52 -6.68
CA ALA A 155 -11.36 -6.33 -6.45
C ALA A 155 -11.25 -5.43 -7.70
N ASP A 156 -11.01 -6.01 -8.87
CA ASP A 156 -10.97 -5.28 -10.14
C ASP A 156 -12.30 -4.61 -10.45
N ILE A 157 -13.41 -5.34 -10.25
CA ILE A 157 -14.76 -4.81 -10.45
C ILE A 157 -14.99 -3.61 -9.52
N LEU A 158 -14.67 -3.75 -8.22
CA LEU A 158 -14.79 -2.66 -7.25
C LEU A 158 -13.96 -1.44 -7.70
N ASN A 159 -12.68 -1.63 -7.97
CA ASN A 159 -11.76 -0.55 -8.29
C ASN A 159 -12.17 0.23 -9.56
N ASN A 160 -12.76 -0.45 -10.55
CA ASN A 160 -13.22 0.17 -11.79
C ASN A 160 -14.53 0.98 -11.66
N HIS A 161 -15.30 0.78 -10.58
CA HIS A 161 -16.60 1.44 -10.38
C HIS A 161 -16.59 2.49 -9.26
N LEU A 162 -15.44 2.70 -8.66
CA LEU A 162 -15.20 3.70 -7.62
C LEU A 162 -14.76 5.04 -8.22
N GLY A 163 -15.18 6.13 -7.58
CA GLY A 163 -14.74 7.47 -7.94
C GLY A 163 -13.31 7.76 -7.48
N PRO A 164 -12.70 8.88 -7.93
CA PRO A 164 -11.31 9.22 -7.59
C PRO A 164 -11.07 9.49 -6.11
N THR A 165 -12.12 9.75 -5.33
CA THR A 165 -12.08 10.01 -3.88
C THR A 165 -12.45 8.79 -3.03
N ASP A 166 -12.91 7.73 -3.66
CA ASP A 166 -13.37 6.53 -3.00
C ASP A 166 -12.22 5.54 -2.84
N SER A 167 -12.38 4.57 -1.95
CA SER A 167 -11.33 3.60 -1.69
C SER A 167 -11.91 2.23 -1.40
N ALA A 168 -11.40 1.22 -2.09
CA ALA A 168 -11.68 -0.19 -1.80
C ALA A 168 -10.55 -0.77 -0.95
N ILE A 169 -10.96 -1.52 0.08
CA ILE A 169 -10.10 -2.16 1.06
C ILE A 169 -10.47 -3.64 1.09
N ARG A 170 -9.48 -4.54 1.11
CA ARG A 170 -9.71 -5.92 1.51
C ARG A 170 -9.47 -6.02 3.02
N TYR A 171 -10.52 -6.32 3.77
CA TYR A 171 -10.47 -6.35 5.24
C TYR A 171 -9.88 -7.66 5.76
N GLY A 172 -10.26 -8.78 5.13
CA GLY A 172 -9.75 -10.11 5.41
C GLY A 172 -10.55 -11.17 4.65
N GLY A 173 -9.91 -12.29 4.28
CA GLY A 173 -10.60 -13.37 3.57
C GLY A 173 -11.30 -12.90 2.30
N ASP A 174 -12.63 -12.99 2.32
CA ASP A 174 -13.62 -12.59 1.31
C ASP A 174 -14.38 -11.30 1.63
N GLU A 175 -13.97 -10.58 2.67
CA GLU A 175 -14.57 -9.32 3.10
C GLU A 175 -13.86 -8.11 2.50
N PHE A 176 -14.65 -7.23 1.89
CA PHE A 176 -14.20 -5.96 1.35
C PHE A 176 -14.91 -4.81 2.07
N ILE A 177 -14.20 -3.71 2.23
CA ILE A 177 -14.72 -2.47 2.80
C ILE A 177 -14.53 -1.36 1.78
N LEU A 178 -15.58 -0.59 1.54
CA LEU A 178 -15.53 0.62 0.73
C LEU A 178 -15.65 1.83 1.64
N LEU A 179 -14.81 2.82 1.37
CA LEU A 179 -14.89 4.14 1.96
C LEU A 179 -15.21 5.15 0.86
N ILE A 180 -16.41 5.73 0.93
CA ILE A 180 -16.97 6.56 -0.14
C ILE A 180 -17.21 7.96 0.39
N ASP A 181 -16.71 8.97 -0.31
CA ASP A 181 -16.95 10.36 0.08
C ASP A 181 -18.35 10.78 -0.38
N CYS A 182 -19.22 11.09 0.59
CA CYS A 182 -20.58 11.49 0.32
C CYS A 182 -20.64 12.99 0.55
N ALA A 183 -20.38 13.78 -0.49
CA ALA A 183 -20.39 15.25 -0.46
C ALA A 183 -21.79 15.84 -0.14
N GLY A 184 -22.38 15.48 1.01
CA GLY A 184 -23.67 15.93 1.51
C GLY A 184 -24.90 15.21 0.98
N ASN A 185 -24.79 14.24 0.06
CA ASN A 185 -25.98 13.60 -0.55
C ASN A 185 -26.34 12.26 0.12
N ARG A 186 -27.52 12.22 0.77
CA ARG A 186 -28.09 11.05 1.45
C ARG A 186 -28.61 9.99 0.47
N GLU A 187 -28.97 10.38 -0.75
CA GLU A 187 -29.39 9.50 -1.85
C GLU A 187 -28.28 8.49 -2.24
N CYS A 188 -27.06 8.74 -1.76
CA CYS A 188 -25.93 7.84 -1.90
C CYS A 188 -26.18 6.48 -1.21
N ARG A 189 -26.95 6.37 -0.12
CA ARG A 189 -26.99 5.13 0.68
C ARG A 189 -27.66 3.95 -0.02
N GLU A 190 -28.89 4.11 -0.51
CA GLU A 190 -29.63 3.01 -1.16
C GLU A 190 -29.13 2.77 -2.59
N THR A 191 -28.92 3.84 -3.35
CA THR A 191 -28.44 3.78 -4.74
C THR A 191 -27.05 3.14 -4.84
N LEU A 192 -26.16 3.38 -3.86
CA LEU A 192 -24.83 2.77 -3.84
C LEU A 192 -24.91 1.26 -3.67
N ARG A 193 -25.70 0.78 -2.70
CA ARG A 193 -25.84 -0.65 -2.43
C ARG A 193 -26.35 -1.37 -3.69
N GLU A 194 -27.40 -0.84 -4.30
CA GLU A 194 -28.01 -1.43 -5.50
C GLU A 194 -27.05 -1.42 -6.68
N ARG A 195 -26.34 -0.30 -6.90
CA ARG A 195 -25.30 -0.18 -7.92
C ARG A 195 -24.20 -1.21 -7.73
N LEU A 196 -23.66 -1.34 -6.51
CA LEU A 196 -22.58 -2.28 -6.21
C LEU A 196 -23.03 -3.73 -6.36
N VAL A 197 -24.22 -4.08 -5.87
CA VAL A 197 -24.80 -5.42 -6.06
C VAL A 197 -24.95 -5.71 -7.55
N HIS A 198 -25.54 -4.80 -8.32
CA HIS A 198 -25.73 -4.99 -9.76
C HIS A 198 -24.40 -5.24 -10.49
N VAL A 199 -23.40 -4.42 -10.20
CA VAL A 199 -22.08 -4.50 -10.83
C VAL A 199 -21.33 -5.78 -10.44
N LEU A 200 -21.38 -6.20 -9.17
CA LEU A 200 -20.67 -7.38 -8.68
C LEU A 200 -21.36 -8.70 -9.07
N GLU A 201 -22.69 -8.71 -9.16
CA GLU A 201 -23.45 -9.91 -9.53
C GLU A 201 -23.67 -10.05 -11.04
N THR A 202 -23.24 -9.06 -11.84
CA THR A 202 -23.25 -9.17 -13.29
C THR A 202 -22.35 -10.33 -13.72
N PRO A 203 -22.84 -11.29 -14.53
CA PRO A 203 -22.04 -12.42 -15.00
C PRO A 203 -20.73 -11.96 -15.62
N THR A 204 -19.64 -12.58 -15.19
CA THR A 204 -18.31 -12.29 -15.70
C THR A 204 -17.57 -13.58 -15.99
N THR A 205 -16.38 -13.49 -16.57
CA THR A 205 -15.55 -14.66 -16.87
C THR A 205 -14.23 -14.62 -16.13
N ILE A 206 -13.77 -15.81 -15.70
CA ILE A 206 -12.40 -16.07 -15.26
C ILE A 206 -11.85 -17.18 -16.15
N GLY A 207 -10.97 -16.82 -17.08
CA GLY A 207 -10.52 -17.72 -18.14
C GLY A 207 -11.69 -18.17 -19.01
N GLU A 208 -11.93 -19.48 -19.06
CA GLU A 208 -13.04 -20.08 -19.81
C GLU A 208 -14.30 -20.32 -18.97
N PHE A 209 -14.28 -19.97 -17.68
CA PHE A 209 -15.40 -20.22 -16.78
C PHE A 209 -16.28 -18.98 -16.63
N ASP A 210 -17.58 -19.16 -16.83
CA ASP A 210 -18.58 -18.22 -16.37
C ASP A 210 -18.57 -18.21 -14.85
N LEU A 211 -18.38 -17.00 -14.32
CA LEU A 211 -18.39 -16.70 -12.90
C LEU A 211 -19.63 -15.88 -12.58
N HIS A 212 -20.44 -16.46 -11.71
CA HIS A 212 -21.54 -15.78 -11.06
C HIS A 212 -21.39 -15.99 -9.56
N PHE A 213 -21.00 -14.93 -8.84
CA PHE A 213 -21.00 -14.92 -7.39
C PHE A 213 -22.00 -13.89 -6.88
N SER A 214 -22.60 -14.21 -5.73
CA SER A 214 -23.49 -13.29 -5.05
C SER A 214 -22.73 -12.56 -3.96
N VAL A 215 -23.12 -11.32 -3.68
CA VAL A 215 -22.54 -10.52 -2.60
C VAL A 215 -23.60 -10.03 -1.63
N SER A 216 -23.21 -9.94 -0.36
CA SER A 216 -23.99 -9.30 0.70
C SER A 216 -23.32 -7.98 1.07
N ILE A 217 -24.09 -6.90 1.04
CA ILE A 217 -23.59 -5.54 1.29
C ILE A 217 -24.40 -4.87 2.39
N GLY A 218 -23.72 -4.29 3.37
CA GLY A 218 -24.28 -3.40 4.39
C GLY A 218 -23.48 -2.10 4.47
N ASN A 219 -24.15 -0.98 4.73
CA ASN A 219 -23.48 0.32 4.78
C ASN A 219 -23.87 1.16 5.99
N ALA A 220 -22.98 2.05 6.40
CA ALA A 220 -23.16 3.00 7.49
C ALA A 220 -22.67 4.39 7.05
N MET A 221 -23.33 5.44 7.54
CA MET A 221 -23.06 6.83 7.19
C MET A 221 -22.46 7.57 8.38
N PHE A 222 -21.33 8.24 8.19
CA PHE A 222 -20.82 9.20 9.16
C PHE A 222 -21.45 10.59 8.95
N PRO A 223 -21.90 11.29 10.00
CA PRO A 223 -21.96 10.87 11.41
C PRO A 223 -23.32 10.22 11.83
N GLU A 224 -24.25 9.98 10.89
CA GLU A 224 -25.63 9.54 11.20
C GLU A 224 -25.71 8.19 11.95
N ASP A 225 -24.87 7.23 11.55
CA ASP A 225 -24.86 5.85 12.06
C ASP A 225 -23.76 5.61 13.11
N GLY A 226 -22.94 6.62 13.42
CA GLY A 226 -21.84 6.52 14.36
C GLY A 226 -20.81 7.64 14.19
N GLU A 227 -20.11 7.97 15.28
CA GLU A 227 -19.05 8.98 15.29
C GLU A 227 -17.65 8.35 15.37
N THR A 228 -17.58 7.07 15.69
CA THR A 228 -16.33 6.29 15.74
C THR A 228 -16.26 5.25 14.63
N VAL A 229 -15.03 4.79 14.33
CA VAL A 229 -14.79 3.74 13.33
C VAL A 229 -15.51 2.45 13.72
N ASP A 230 -15.43 2.07 14.99
CA ASP A 230 -16.00 0.82 15.49
C ASP A 230 -17.53 0.83 15.44
N GLU A 231 -18.17 1.96 15.73
CA GLU A 231 -19.63 2.12 15.59
C GLU A 231 -20.07 1.98 14.14
N LEU A 232 -19.39 2.67 13.21
CA LEU A 232 -19.72 2.62 11.79
C LEU A 232 -19.54 1.20 11.22
N LEU A 233 -18.42 0.54 11.54
CA LEU A 233 -18.15 -0.82 11.11
C LEU A 233 -19.19 -1.80 11.67
N LYS A 234 -19.56 -1.66 12.94
CA LYS A 234 -20.57 -2.50 13.58
C LYS A 234 -21.95 -2.33 12.91
N VAL A 235 -22.39 -1.09 12.65
CA VAL A 235 -23.67 -0.86 11.98
C VAL A 235 -23.65 -1.39 10.54
N ALA A 236 -22.54 -1.23 9.82
CA ALA A 236 -22.41 -1.75 8.47
C ALA A 236 -22.42 -3.30 8.45
N ASP A 237 -21.78 -3.95 9.42
CA ASP A 237 -21.75 -5.41 9.58
C ASP A 237 -23.14 -5.97 9.89
N ASP A 238 -23.86 -5.38 10.86
CA ASP A 238 -25.22 -5.78 11.21
C ASP A 238 -26.16 -5.71 9.98
N ARG A 239 -26.04 -4.64 9.18
CA ARG A 239 -26.82 -4.46 7.95
C ARG A 239 -26.43 -5.46 6.86
N MET A 240 -25.13 -5.77 6.74
CA MET A 240 -24.63 -6.76 5.80
C MET A 240 -25.16 -8.15 6.15
N TYR A 241 -25.10 -8.53 7.43
CA TYR A 241 -25.61 -9.80 7.92
C TYR A 241 -27.13 -9.94 7.68
N MET A 242 -27.90 -8.88 7.91
CA MET A 242 -29.33 -8.87 7.58
C MET A 242 -29.58 -9.08 6.09
N HIS A 243 -28.81 -8.43 5.23
CA HIS A 243 -28.91 -8.60 3.78
C HIS A 243 -28.56 -10.05 3.35
N LYS A 244 -27.52 -10.64 3.95
CA LYS A 244 -27.13 -12.05 3.73
C LYS A 244 -28.26 -13.01 4.08
N ARG A 245 -28.91 -12.81 5.24
CA ARG A 245 -30.06 -13.63 5.66
C ARG A 245 -31.24 -13.55 4.71
N ILE A 246 -31.55 -12.35 4.21
CA ILE A 246 -32.64 -12.16 3.24
C ILE A 246 -32.32 -12.90 1.93
N LYS A 247 -31.08 -12.78 1.42
CA LYS A 247 -30.66 -13.50 0.21
C LYS A 247 -30.75 -15.01 0.38
N CYS A 248 -30.20 -15.58 1.45
CA CYS A 248 -30.30 -17.02 1.71
C CYS A 248 -31.75 -17.51 1.72
N ARG A 249 -32.64 -16.76 2.39
CA ARG A 249 -34.08 -17.09 2.43
C ARG A 249 -34.72 -17.06 1.04
N ASN A 250 -34.43 -16.05 0.23
CA ASN A 250 -34.98 -15.95 -1.12
C ASN A 250 -34.50 -17.09 -2.02
N THR A 251 -33.24 -17.50 -1.89
CA THR A 251 -32.69 -18.67 -2.60
C THR A 251 -33.39 -19.96 -2.16
N GLU A 252 -33.67 -20.15 -0.87
CA GLU A 252 -34.42 -21.31 -0.37
C GLU A 252 -35.85 -21.38 -0.91
N ILE A 253 -36.55 -20.25 -1.00
CA ILE A 253 -37.91 -20.17 -1.53
C ILE A 253 -37.91 -20.50 -3.03
N SER A 254 -37.02 -19.87 -3.81
CA SER A 254 -36.91 -20.11 -5.25
C SER A 254 -36.57 -21.58 -5.57
N ASN A 255 -35.68 -22.20 -4.79
CA ASN A 255 -35.36 -23.62 -4.95
C ASN A 255 -36.55 -24.53 -4.62
N LYS A 256 -37.37 -24.19 -3.62
CA LYS A 256 -38.57 -24.97 -3.28
C LYS A 256 -39.64 -24.88 -4.37
N GLU A 257 -39.85 -23.69 -4.93
CA GLU A 257 -40.78 -23.47 -6.03
C GLU A 257 -40.34 -24.23 -7.30
N ALA A 258 -39.04 -24.21 -7.62
CA ALA A 258 -38.48 -24.95 -8.76
C ALA A 258 -38.55 -26.49 -8.61
N LEU A 259 -38.68 -27.01 -7.39
CA LEU A 259 -38.84 -28.44 -7.11
C LEU A 259 -40.32 -28.89 -7.10
N HIS A 260 -41.27 -27.96 -7.05
CA HIS A 260 -42.71 -28.25 -6.97
C HIS A 260 -43.50 -27.79 -8.23
N GLY A 261 -42.83 -27.22 -9.23
CA GLY A 261 -43.39 -26.87 -10.55
C GLY A 261 -42.82 -27.74 -11.65
#